data_AF-A0A151SJH0-F1
#
_entry.id   AF-A0A151SJH0-F1
#
_cell.length_a   1.000
_cell.length_b   1.000
_cell.length_c   1.000
_cell.angle_alpha   90.00
_cell.angle_beta   90.00
_cell.angle_gamma   90.00
#
_symmetry.space_group_name_H-M   'P 1'
#
loop_
_entity.id
_entity.type
_entity.pdbx_description
1 polymer ?
#
loop_
_entity_poly.entity_id
_entity_poly.type
_entity_poly.pdbx_seq_one_letter_code
_entity_poly.pdbx_strand_id
1 'polypeptide(L)'
;MSQQATSETWANSQIWLHHKRLGHPSFNLLKSLFPHLFTKESIESFNCDICQLSKHHRASYPISNKKSTSPFDLIHSDVWGPVVESISGARWFVTFIDDCTRVTWTYLMKNKSEVFQIFVNFRRL
;
A
#
# COMPACT_ATOMS: atom_id res chain seq x y z
N MET A 1 16.59 33.56 23.09
CA MET A 1 15.60 33.34 24.16
C MET A 1 14.55 32.41 23.57
N SER A 2 14.32 31.17 23.96
CA SER A 2 14.60 30.42 25.19
C SER A 2 14.82 28.94 24.82
N GLN A 3 15.98 28.38 25.20
CA GLN A 3 16.18 26.93 25.22
C GLN A 3 15.42 26.39 26.45
N GLN A 4 14.31 25.69 26.25
CA GLN A 4 13.73 24.87 27.31
C GLN A 4 14.34 23.47 27.20
N ALA A 5 15.44 23.27 27.91
CA ALA A 5 15.88 21.93 28.29
C ALA A 5 14.94 21.43 29.38
N THR A 6 13.92 20.66 29.03
CA THR A 6 13.19 19.87 30.01
C THR A 6 14.14 18.80 30.52
N SER A 7 14.48 18.82 31.81
CA SER A 7 15.29 17.78 32.44
C SER A 7 14.60 16.43 32.28
N GLU A 8 15.05 15.61 31.33
CA GLU A 8 14.53 14.26 31.14
C GLU A 8 14.72 13.47 32.44
N THR A 9 13.64 12.86 32.95
CA THR A 9 13.73 12.05 34.16
C THR A 9 14.55 10.79 33.86
N TRP A 10 15.19 10.22 34.89
CA TRP A 10 15.89 8.94 34.74
C TRP A 10 14.97 7.87 34.14
N ALA A 11 13.71 7.81 34.58
CA ALA A 11 12.72 6.87 34.07
C ALA A 11 12.44 7.07 32.57
N ASN A 12 12.25 8.32 32.13
CA ASN A 12 12.04 8.67 30.72
C ASN A 12 13.21 8.19 29.83
N SER A 13 14.46 8.44 30.28
CA SER A 13 15.66 7.98 29.57
C SER A 13 15.73 6.45 29.44
N GLN A 14 15.34 5.71 30.48
CA GLN A 14 15.32 4.24 30.44
C GLN A 14 14.22 3.71 29.52
N ILE A 15 13.05 4.33 29.50
CA ILE A 15 11.95 3.97 28.59
C ILE A 15 12.41 4.12 27.14
N TRP A 16 13.04 5.25 26.79
CA TRP A 16 13.59 5.47 25.45
C TRP A 16 14.70 4.48 25.08
N LEU A 17 15.56 4.15 26.04
CA LEU A 17 16.64 3.18 25.83
C LEU A 17 16.07 1.78 25.53
N HIS A 18 15.10 1.32 26.31
CA HIS A 18 14.43 0.03 26.09
C HIS A 18 13.63 0.02 24.79
N HIS A 19 12.95 1.12 24.46
CA HIS A 19 12.27 1.27 23.17
C HIS A 19 13.23 1.07 21.99
N LYS A 20 14.41 1.70 22.01
CA LYS A 20 15.40 1.57 20.92
C LYS A 20 16.07 0.18 20.90
N ARG A 21 16.50 -0.33 22.06
CA ARG A 21 17.25 -1.60 22.15
C ARG A 21 16.41 -2.84 21.87
N LEU A 22 15.12 -2.82 22.18
CA LEU A 22 14.21 -3.95 21.95
C LEU A 22 13.55 -3.91 20.56
N GLY A 23 14.00 -3.04 19.66
CA GLY A 23 13.47 -2.98 18.30
C GLY A 23 12.12 -2.26 18.20
N HIS A 24 11.97 -1.14 18.88
CA HIS A 24 10.81 -0.25 18.79
C HIS A 24 9.44 -0.89 19.15
N PRO A 25 9.34 -1.65 20.27
CA PRO A 25 8.06 -2.13 20.76
C PRO A 25 7.13 -0.96 21.13
N SER A 26 5.82 -1.21 21.16
CA SER A 26 4.87 -0.20 21.61
C SER A 26 5.14 0.22 23.06
N PHE A 27 4.90 1.48 23.40
CA PHE A 27 5.05 1.96 24.78
C PHE A 27 4.08 1.26 25.74
N ASN A 28 2.93 0.77 25.24
CA ASN A 28 2.04 -0.14 25.96
C ASN A 28 2.73 -1.47 26.36
N LEU A 29 3.46 -2.09 25.43
CA LEU A 29 4.22 -3.30 25.73
C LEU A 29 5.35 -3.02 26.72
N LEU A 30 6.06 -1.90 26.55
CA LEU A 30 7.09 -1.48 27.50
C LEU A 30 6.54 -1.24 28.90
N LYS A 31 5.33 -0.68 29.04
CA LYS A 31 4.65 -0.51 30.33
C LYS A 31 4.31 -1.85 30.98
N SER A 32 3.91 -2.84 30.19
CA SER A 32 3.67 -4.20 30.68
C SER A 32 4.96 -4.91 31.13
N LEU A 33 6.08 -4.67 30.45
CA LEU A 33 7.37 -5.30 30.75
C LEU A 33 8.12 -4.60 31.91
N PHE A 34 8.01 -3.28 31.99
CA PHE A 34 8.75 -2.44 32.94
C PHE A 34 7.82 -1.46 33.68
N PRO A 35 6.82 -1.95 34.44
CA PRO A 35 5.77 -1.09 35.04
C PRO A 35 6.33 -0.03 36.00
N HIS A 36 7.47 -0.32 36.65
CA HIS A 36 8.15 0.61 37.55
C HIS A 36 8.70 1.87 36.87
N LEU A 37 8.98 1.82 35.56
CA LEU A 37 9.41 3.00 34.80
C LEU A 37 8.24 3.94 34.48
N PHE A 38 7.01 3.42 34.45
CA PHE A 38 5.79 4.17 34.08
C PHE A 38 4.98 4.66 35.29
N THR A 39 5.56 4.70 36.49
CA THR A 39 4.85 5.15 37.69
C THR A 39 4.50 6.64 37.66
N LYS A 40 5.35 7.46 37.03
CA LYS A 40 5.14 8.91 36.88
C LYS A 40 5.12 9.37 35.42
N GLU A 41 5.31 8.44 34.48
CA GLU A 41 5.36 8.71 33.05
C GLU A 41 4.08 8.16 32.40
N SER A 42 3.44 8.98 31.58
CA SER A 42 2.26 8.57 30.81
C SER A 42 2.71 7.97 29.47
N ILE A 43 1.92 7.09 28.85
CA ILE A 43 2.29 6.53 27.55
C ILE A 43 2.15 7.59 26.46
N GLU A 44 1.17 8.48 26.62
CA GLU A 44 0.85 9.57 25.69
C GLU A 44 1.97 10.62 25.58
N SER A 45 2.89 10.68 26.56
CA SER A 45 4.05 11.56 26.49
C SER A 45 5.18 11.06 25.57
N PHE A 46 5.07 9.83 25.04
CA PHE A 46 6.09 9.23 24.17
C PHE A 46 5.63 9.13 22.71
N ASN A 47 6.28 9.91 21.85
CA ASN A 47 6.07 9.87 20.40
C ASN A 47 7.41 9.58 19.70
N CYS A 48 7.50 8.47 18.99
CA CYS A 48 8.69 8.09 18.23
C CYS A 48 8.42 8.24 16.72
N ASP A 49 9.08 9.20 16.08
CA ASP A 49 8.92 9.48 14.65
C ASP A 49 9.23 8.27 13.77
N ILE A 50 10.29 7.51 14.11
CA ILE A 50 10.67 6.28 13.39
C ILE A 50 9.52 5.26 13.43
N CYS A 51 8.88 5.08 14.59
CA CYS A 51 7.72 4.20 14.73
C CYS A 51 6.53 4.70 13.93
N GLN A 52 6.26 6.00 13.97
CA GLN A 52 5.14 6.59 13.24
C GLN A 52 5.32 6.40 11.74
N LEU A 53 6.50 6.70 11.20
CA LEU A 53 6.79 6.57 9.77
C LEU A 53 6.83 5.10 9.32
N SER A 54 7.41 4.20 10.11
CA SER A 54 7.49 2.77 9.78
C SER A 54 6.15 2.04 9.89
N LYS A 55 5.26 2.48 10.78
CA LYS A 55 3.92 1.91 10.99
C LYS A 55 2.81 2.76 10.35
N HIS A 56 3.18 3.77 9.56
CA HIS A 56 2.21 4.61 8.86
C HIS A 56 1.50 3.77 7.82
N HIS A 57 0.26 3.37 8.10
CA HIS A 57 -0.60 2.78 7.10
C HIS A 57 -1.12 3.90 6.20
N ARG A 58 -1.19 3.64 4.90
CA ARG A 58 -1.90 4.55 4.00
C ARG A 58 -3.36 4.61 4.47
N ALA A 59 -3.90 5.82 4.62
CA ALA A 59 -5.32 6.00 4.89
C ALA A 59 -6.16 5.25 3.85
N SER A 60 -7.29 4.69 4.28
CA SER A 60 -8.21 4.00 3.39
C SER A 60 -8.63 4.92 2.25
N TYR A 61 -8.64 4.39 1.03
CA TYR A 61 -9.20 5.12 -0.09
C TYR A 61 -10.71 5.27 0.09
N PRO A 62 -11.29 6.43 -0.29
CA PRO A 62 -12.74 6.55 -0.36
C PRO A 62 -13.29 5.55 -1.39
N ILE A 63 -14.46 4.99 -1.09
CA ILE A 63 -15.16 4.12 -2.03
C ILE A 63 -15.49 4.93 -3.29
N SER A 64 -15.05 4.45 -4.45
CA SER A 64 -15.45 5.02 -5.73
C SER A 64 -16.83 4.50 -6.12
N ASN A 65 -17.83 5.37 -6.10
CA ASN A 65 -19.17 5.09 -6.66
C ASN A 65 -19.27 5.37 -8.16
N LYS A 66 -18.15 5.70 -8.82
CA LYS A 66 -18.12 5.95 -10.26
C LYS A 66 -18.18 4.62 -10.99
N LYS A 67 -19.34 4.30 -11.55
CA LYS A 67 -19.55 3.21 -12.52
C LYS A 67 -20.01 3.83 -13.83
N SER A 68 -19.53 3.28 -14.94
CA SER A 68 -20.06 3.64 -16.25
C SER A 68 -21.54 3.30 -16.36
N THR A 69 -22.30 4.20 -16.97
CA THR A 69 -23.77 4.11 -17.08
C THR A 69 -24.21 3.51 -18.42
N SER A 70 -23.34 3.53 -19.43
CA SER A 70 -23.59 2.97 -20.75
C SER A 70 -22.42 2.09 -21.20
N PRO A 71 -22.68 1.04 -21.99
CA PRO A 71 -21.64 0.22 -22.59
C PRO A 71 -20.64 1.08 -23.38
N PHE A 72 -19.35 0.77 -23.28
CA PHE A 72 -18.23 1.45 -23.93
C PHE A 72 -17.92 2.88 -23.45
N ASP A 73 -18.57 3.40 -22.39
CA ASP A 73 -18.19 4.68 -21.76
C ASP A 73 -16.76 4.64 -21.19
N LEU A 74 -16.36 3.49 -20.65
CA LEU A 74 -15.04 3.26 -20.08
C LEU A 74 -14.62 1.81 -20.30
N ILE A 75 -13.48 1.65 -20.99
CA ILE A 75 -12.81 0.37 -21.14
C ILE A 75 -11.52 0.40 -20.32
N HIS A 76 -11.40 -0.54 -19.39
CA HIS A 76 -10.14 -0.82 -18.71
C HIS A 76 -9.32 -1.77 -19.57
N SER A 77 -8.04 -1.50 -19.75
CA SER A 77 -7.15 -2.38 -20.48
C SER A 77 -5.87 -2.64 -19.71
N ASP A 78 -5.43 -3.90 -19.71
CA ASP A 78 -4.19 -4.32 -19.09
C ASP A 78 -3.45 -5.31 -19.99
N VAL A 79 -2.12 -5.27 -19.95
CA VAL A 79 -1.25 -6.18 -20.69
C VAL A 79 -0.46 -7.02 -19.70
N TRP A 80 -0.67 -8.33 -19.76
CA TRP A 80 -0.04 -9.26 -18.84
C TRP A 80 0.98 -10.14 -19.58
N GLY A 81 2.12 -10.40 -18.91
CA GLY A 81 3.22 -11.23 -19.42
C GLY A 81 4.62 -10.65 -19.13
N PRO A 82 5.70 -11.34 -19.55
CA PRO A 82 5.72 -12.59 -20.29
C PRO A 82 5.49 -13.81 -19.38
N VAL A 83 4.74 -14.79 -19.85
CA VAL A 83 4.46 -16.05 -19.13
C VAL A 83 4.91 -17.28 -19.89
N VAL A 84 4.68 -18.45 -19.26
CA VAL A 84 4.88 -19.76 -19.90
C VAL A 84 4.14 -19.76 -21.22
N GLU A 85 4.88 -20.15 -22.25
CA GLU A 85 4.39 -20.15 -23.62
C GLU A 85 3.21 -21.11 -23.77
N SER A 86 2.12 -20.61 -24.36
CA SER A 86 0.97 -21.43 -24.69
C SER A 86 1.30 -22.40 -25.83
N ILE A 87 0.41 -23.36 -26.07
CA ILE A 87 0.48 -24.27 -27.23
C ILE A 87 0.55 -23.49 -28.56
N SER A 88 -0.03 -22.28 -28.62
CA SER A 88 -0.02 -21.42 -29.81
C SER A 88 1.20 -20.49 -29.91
N GLY A 89 2.14 -20.57 -28.96
CA GLY A 89 3.32 -19.71 -28.89
C GLY A 89 3.07 -18.34 -28.25
N ALA A 90 1.90 -18.13 -27.65
CA ALA A 90 1.58 -16.87 -26.99
C ALA A 90 2.23 -16.80 -25.60
N ARG A 91 2.81 -15.65 -25.29
CA ARG A 91 3.51 -15.39 -24.01
C ARG A 91 2.97 -14.16 -23.30
N TRP A 92 2.06 -13.45 -23.94
CA TRP A 92 1.42 -12.25 -23.46
C TRP A 92 -0.07 -12.33 -23.75
N PHE A 93 -0.87 -11.56 -23.02
CA PHE A 93 -2.22 -11.25 -23.45
C PHE A 93 -2.59 -9.82 -23.06
N VAL A 94 -3.52 -9.24 -23.80
CA VAL A 94 -4.17 -7.98 -23.46
C VAL A 94 -5.64 -8.26 -23.14
N THR A 95 -6.14 -7.67 -22.07
CA THR A 95 -7.56 -7.64 -21.75
C THR A 95 -8.14 -6.27 -22.05
N PHE A 96 -9.40 -6.27 -22.49
CA PHE A 96 -10.26 -5.09 -22.54
C PHE A 96 -11.50 -5.43 -21.74
N ILE A 97 -11.84 -4.62 -20.75
CA ILE A 97 -12.94 -4.85 -19.82
C ILE A 97 -13.85 -3.63 -19.87
N ASP A 98 -15.09 -3.83 -20.30
CA ASP A 98 -16.10 -2.78 -20.23
C ASP A 98 -16.57 -2.57 -18.79
N ASP A 99 -16.50 -1.34 -18.29
CA ASP A 99 -16.85 -1.05 -16.90
C ASP A 99 -18.36 -1.17 -16.61
N CYS A 100 -19.20 -0.91 -17.61
CA CYS A 100 -20.65 -0.97 -17.47
C CYS A 100 -21.16 -2.42 -17.44
N THR A 101 -20.83 -3.19 -18.47
CA THR A 101 -21.35 -4.54 -18.72
C THR A 101 -20.49 -5.65 -18.10
N ARG A 102 -19.25 -5.34 -17.72
CA ARG A 102 -18.23 -6.31 -17.26
C ARG A 102 -17.83 -7.34 -18.33
N VAL A 103 -18.22 -7.14 -19.58
CA VAL A 103 -17.74 -7.96 -20.69
C VAL A 103 -16.23 -7.79 -20.81
N THR A 104 -15.54 -8.93 -20.92
CA THR A 104 -14.08 -9.00 -21.00
C THR A 104 -13.67 -9.66 -22.31
N TRP A 105 -12.85 -8.97 -23.09
CA TRP A 105 -12.21 -9.52 -24.27
C TRP A 105 -10.73 -9.77 -23.97
N THR A 106 -10.27 -10.98 -24.25
CA THR A 106 -8.87 -11.39 -24.04
C THR A 106 -8.25 -11.77 -25.37
N TYR A 107 -7.11 -11.17 -25.69
CA TYR A 107 -6.36 -11.45 -26.92
C TYR A 107 -4.97 -11.96 -26.57
N LEU A 108 -4.64 -13.17 -27.04
CA LEU A 108 -3.34 -13.79 -26.87
C LEU A 108 -2.33 -13.20 -27.87
N MET A 109 -1.09 -12.98 -27.43
CA MET A 109 -0.03 -12.35 -28.22
C MET A 109 1.30 -13.10 -28.05
N LYS A 110 2.09 -13.17 -29.12
CA LYS A 110 3.46 -13.73 -29.07
C LYS A 110 4.44 -12.67 -28.58
N ASN A 111 4.25 -11.42 -29.00
CA ASN A 111 5.08 -10.27 -28.67
C ASN A 111 4.23 -9.12 -28.09
N LYS A 112 4.80 -8.40 -27.12
CA LYS A 112 4.14 -7.21 -26.51
C LYS A 112 3.87 -6.09 -27.53
N SER A 113 4.60 -6.04 -28.65
CA SER A 113 4.39 -5.07 -29.72
C SER A 113 3.06 -5.23 -30.46
N GLU A 114 2.38 -6.37 -30.33
CA GLU A 114 1.09 -6.64 -30.99
C GLU A 114 -0.09 -5.86 -30.38
N VAL A 115 0.07 -5.30 -29.16
CA VAL A 115 -0.98 -4.61 -28.40
C VAL A 115 -1.65 -3.49 -29.20
N PHE A 116 -0.86 -2.66 -29.88
CA PHE A 116 -1.41 -1.51 -30.61
C PHE A 116 -2.34 -1.94 -31.74
N GLN A 117 -1.93 -2.95 -32.52
CA GLN A 117 -2.75 -3.44 -33.62
C GLN A 117 -4.05 -4.09 -33.11
N ILE A 118 -3.98 -4.83 -32.00
CA ILE A 118 -5.16 -5.43 -31.36
C ILE A 118 -6.11 -4.34 -30.85
N PHE A 119 -5.60 -3.26 -30.24
CA PHE A 119 -6.42 -2.13 -29.82
C PHE A 119 -7.15 -1.45 -31.00
N VAL A 120 -6.45 -1.23 -32.12
CA VAL A 120 -7.06 -0.68 -33.34
C VAL A 120 -8.18 -1.58 -33.86
N ASN A 121 -8.00 -2.91 -33.80
CA ASN A 121 -9.02 -3.87 -34.21
C ASN A 121 -10.20 -3.89 -33.22
N PHE A 122 -9.94 -3.86 -31.91
CA PHE A 122 -10.96 -3.83 -30.87
C PHE A 122 -11.87 -2.60 -30.99
N ARG A 123 -11.31 -1.42 -31.27
CA ARG A 123 -12.08 -0.18 -31.46
C ARG A 123 -13.01 -0.21 -32.67
N ARG A 124 -12.76 -1.08 -33.64
CA ARG A 124 -13.57 -1.19 -34.88
C ARG A 124 -14.75 -2.16 -34.75
N LEU A 125 -14.86 -2.89 -33.63
CA LEU A 125 -16.02 -3.72 -33.31
C LEU A 125 -17.24 -2.86 -33.01
#